data_AF-B1NJ68-F1
#
_entry.id   AF-B1NJ68-F1
#
_cell.length_a   1.000
_cell.length_b   1.000
_cell.length_c   1.000
_cell.angle_alpha   90.00
_cell.angle_beta   90.00
_cell.angle_gamma   90.00
#
_symmetry.space_group_name_H-M   'P 1'
#
loop_
_entity.id
_entity.type
_entity.pdbx_description
1 polymer ?
#
loop_
_entity_poly.entity_id
_entity_poly.type
_entity_poly.pdbx_seq_one_letter_code
_entity_poly.pdbx_strand_id
1 'polypeptide(L)'
;CGLIQLQAMRYGSVPIVASTGGLVDTVREGFTGFQMGAFNVECDAVDPADVKAISKTVKRALSVYGTPAFTEIIKNCMAQDLSWKGPAKRWEEVLLNLE
;
A
#
# COMPACT_ATOMS: atom_id res chain seq x y z
N CYS A 1 -3.68 -9.59 3.90
CA CYS A 1 -2.42 -9.08 4.46
C CYS A 1 -1.41 -8.90 3.33
N GLY A 2 -0.52 -7.91 3.44
CA GLY A 2 0.70 -7.74 2.64
C GLY A 2 1.77 -7.13 3.53
N LEU A 3 3.02 -7.58 3.43
CA LEU A 3 4.13 -7.05 4.25
C LEU A 3 5.06 -6.14 3.45
N ILE A 4 5.14 -6.34 2.13
CA ILE A 4 6.08 -5.64 1.25
C ILE A 4 5.80 -4.13 1.24
N GLN A 5 4.55 -3.70 1.19
CA GLN A 5 4.20 -2.28 1.24
C GLN A 5 4.54 -1.67 2.60
N LEU A 6 4.44 -2.43 3.70
CA LEU A 6 4.83 -1.96 5.03
C LEU A 6 6.35 -1.73 5.11
N GLN A 7 7.12 -2.69 4.58
CA GLN A 7 8.57 -2.58 4.49
C GLN A 7 8.99 -1.43 3.57
N ALA A 8 8.37 -1.33 2.39
CA ALA A 8 8.62 -0.25 1.45
C ALA A 8 8.42 1.11 2.12
N MET A 9 7.27 1.32 2.77
CA MET A 9 6.95 2.56 3.47
C MET A 9 7.95 2.86 4.60
N ARG A 10 8.37 1.84 5.35
CA ARG A 10 9.36 1.99 6.44
C ARG A 10 10.71 2.51 5.93
N TYR A 11 11.10 2.13 4.73
CA TYR A 11 12.36 2.54 4.10
C TYR A 11 12.21 3.70 3.10
N GLY A 12 11.04 4.34 3.04
CA GLY A 12 10.81 5.48 2.14
C GLY A 12 10.64 5.10 0.67
N SER A 13 10.49 3.81 0.35
CA SER A 13 10.11 3.36 -0.99
C SER A 13 8.60 3.53 -1.15
N VAL A 14 8.18 4.38 -2.09
CA VAL A 14 6.76 4.67 -2.34
C VAL A 14 6.09 3.47 -3.02
N PRO A 15 5.10 2.80 -2.38
CA PRO A 15 4.44 1.63 -2.94
C PRO A 15 3.41 2.01 -4.02
N ILE A 16 3.33 1.19 -5.08
CA ILE A 16 2.25 1.18 -6.07
C ILE A 16 1.58 -0.18 -5.95
N VAL A 17 0.31 -0.23 -5.55
CA VAL A 17 -0.37 -1.46 -5.16
C VAL A 17 -1.67 -1.69 -5.92
N ALA A 18 -2.06 -2.96 -6.09
CA ALA A 18 -3.43 -3.30 -6.42
C ALA A 18 -4.34 -2.98 -5.22
N SER A 19 -5.59 -2.59 -5.49
CA SER A 19 -6.59 -2.29 -4.45
C SER A 19 -7.23 -3.59 -3.95
N THR A 20 -6.46 -4.41 -3.24
CA THR A 20 -6.96 -5.66 -2.64
C THR A 20 -6.50 -5.86 -1.20
N GLY A 21 -7.40 -6.36 -0.35
CA GLY A 21 -7.17 -6.69 1.05
C GLY A 21 -6.35 -5.64 1.80
N GLY A 22 -5.34 -6.10 2.55
CA GLY A 22 -4.51 -5.24 3.39
C GLY A 22 -3.68 -4.19 2.64
N LEU A 23 -3.60 -4.22 1.30
CA LEU A 23 -2.94 -3.16 0.53
C LEU A 23 -3.81 -1.89 0.50
N VAL A 24 -5.13 -2.04 0.42
CA VAL A 24 -6.08 -0.92 0.48
C VAL A 24 -6.06 -0.27 1.85
N ASP A 25 -5.99 -1.09 2.90
CA ASP A 25 -6.02 -0.63 4.28
C ASP A 25 -4.75 0.16 4.67
N THR A 26 -3.64 -0.05 3.97
CA THR A 26 -2.32 0.45 4.38
C THR A 26 -1.78 1.56 3.47
N VAL A 27 -2.08 1.51 2.16
CA VAL A 27 -1.62 2.52 1.20
C VAL A 27 -2.72 3.55 0.93
N ARG A 28 -2.50 4.79 1.35
CA ARG A 28 -3.41 5.92 1.11
C ARG A 28 -3.04 6.61 -0.19
N GLU A 29 -3.94 6.53 -1.17
CA GLU A 29 -3.77 7.11 -2.51
C GLU A 29 -3.28 8.57 -2.46
N GLY A 30 -2.18 8.85 -3.14
CA GLY A 30 -1.55 10.18 -3.22
C GLY A 30 -0.88 10.67 -1.93
N PHE A 31 -1.03 9.96 -0.81
CA PHE A 31 -0.49 10.35 0.49
C PHE A 31 0.69 9.47 0.93
N THR A 32 0.53 8.15 0.89
CA THR A 32 1.58 7.16 1.21
C THR A 32 1.86 6.20 0.06
N GLY A 33 1.30 6.44 -1.13
CA GLY A 33 1.53 5.62 -2.32
C GLY A 33 0.41 5.75 -3.33
N PHE A 34 0.34 4.78 -4.24
CA PHE A 34 -0.63 4.77 -5.33
C PHE A 34 -1.40 3.45 -5.39
N GLN A 35 -2.68 3.54 -5.68
CA GLN A 35 -3.57 2.41 -5.88
C GLN A 35 -3.96 2.27 -7.37
N MET A 36 -3.89 1.04 -7.87
CA MET A 36 -4.16 0.69 -9.26
C MET A 36 -5.62 0.25 -9.51
N GLY A 37 -6.41 0.03 -8.46
CA GLY A 37 -7.70 -0.67 -8.55
C GLY A 37 -7.54 -2.17 -8.30
N ALA A 38 -8.66 -2.87 -8.16
CA ALA A 38 -8.68 -4.33 -8.01
C ALA A 38 -8.31 -4.98 -9.35
N PHE A 39 -7.55 -6.08 -9.27
CA PHE A 39 -7.19 -6.88 -10.44
C PHE A 39 -8.16 -8.05 -10.58
N ASN A 40 -8.20 -8.63 -11.78
CA ASN A 40 -8.95 -9.84 -12.03
C ASN A 40 -8.41 -10.98 -11.13
N VAL A 41 -9.32 -11.76 -10.56
CA VAL A 41 -8.98 -12.90 -9.69
C VAL A 41 -8.66 -14.16 -10.49
N GLU A 42 -9.11 -14.21 -11.75
CA GLU A 42 -8.82 -15.31 -12.68
C GLU A 42 -7.41 -15.14 -13.26
N CYS A 43 -6.52 -16.09 -12.93
CA CYS A 43 -5.10 -16.01 -13.28
C CYS A 43 -4.72 -16.78 -14.54
N ASP A 44 -5.69 -17.37 -15.25
CA ASP A 44 -5.46 -18.24 -16.42
C ASP A 44 -4.86 -17.49 -17.61
N ALA A 45 -5.09 -16.17 -17.68
CA ALA A 45 -4.54 -15.29 -18.70
C ALA A 45 -4.25 -13.90 -18.12
N VAL A 46 -3.39 -13.14 -18.80
CA VAL A 46 -3.15 -11.73 -18.48
C VAL A 46 -4.37 -10.92 -18.89
N ASP A 47 -5.00 -10.23 -17.94
CA ASP A 47 -6.11 -9.32 -18.21
C ASP A 47 -5.59 -8.00 -18.82
N PRO A 48 -6.01 -7.63 -20.05
CA PRO A 48 -5.64 -6.36 -20.66
C PRO A 48 -6.05 -5.13 -19.83
N ALA A 49 -7.12 -5.23 -19.04
CA ALA A 49 -7.57 -4.16 -18.15
C ALA A 49 -6.57 -3.93 -17.00
N ASP A 50 -6.04 -5.00 -16.41
CA ASP A 50 -5.03 -4.93 -15.34
C ASP A 50 -3.72 -4.33 -15.85
N VAL A 51 -3.29 -4.74 -17.06
CA VAL A 51 -2.11 -4.14 -17.72
C VAL A 51 -2.32 -2.64 -17.94
N LYS A 52 -3.51 -2.23 -18.37
CA LYS A 52 -3.86 -0.81 -18.54
C LYS A 52 -3.86 -0.07 -17.21
N ALA A 53 -4.36 -0.69 -16.14
CA ALA A 53 -4.38 -0.13 -14.79
C ALA A 53 -2.96 0.12 -14.24
N ILE A 54 -2.05 -0.85 -14.44
CA ILE A 54 -0.62 -0.72 -14.11
C ILE A 54 -0.02 0.45 -14.88
N SER A 55 -0.15 0.46 -16.21
CA SER A 55 0.44 1.51 -17.06
C SER A 55 -0.06 2.91 -16.68
N LYS A 56 -1.37 3.07 -16.45
CA LYS A 56 -1.98 4.34 -16.04
C LYS A 56 -1.43 4.82 -14.71
N THR A 57 -1.26 3.92 -13.75
CA THR A 57 -0.83 4.29 -12.40
C THR A 57 0.66 4.57 -12.32
N VAL A 58 1.49 3.81 -13.05
CA VAL A 58 2.93 4.12 -13.17
C VAL A 58 3.12 5.49 -13.81
N LYS A 59 2.35 5.85 -14.85
CA LYS A 59 2.40 7.22 -15.43
C LYS A 59 2.04 8.30 -14.41
N ARG A 60 1.05 8.07 -13.55
CA ARG A 60 0.70 8.98 -12.44
C ARG A 60 1.85 9.09 -11.43
N ALA A 61 2.42 7.97 -11.00
CA ALA A 61 3.56 7.98 -10.07
C ALA A 61 4.78 8.72 -10.66
N LEU A 62 5.07 8.53 -11.96
CA LEU A 62 6.13 9.24 -12.66
C LEU A 62 5.89 10.75 -12.73
N SER A 63 4.63 11.19 -12.83
CA SER A 63 4.31 12.63 -12.86
C SER A 63 4.65 13.36 -11.56
N VAL A 64 4.74 12.65 -10.44
CA VAL A 64 5.16 13.24 -9.15
C VAL A 64 6.63 12.97 -8.85
N TYR A 65 7.26 12.00 -9.49
CA TYR A 65 8.63 11.58 -9.19
C TYR A 65 9.60 12.75 -9.34
N GLY A 66 10.47 12.94 -8.34
CA GLY A 66 11.43 14.06 -8.30
C GLY A 66 10.84 15.42 -7.95
N THR A 67 9.54 15.54 -7.73
CA THR A 67 8.90 16.78 -7.26
C THR A 67 8.86 16.86 -5.72
N PRO A 68 8.61 18.04 -5.13
CA PRO A 68 8.40 18.17 -3.69
C PRO A 68 7.28 17.26 -3.16
N ALA A 69 6.23 17.00 -3.96
CA ALA A 69 5.15 16.10 -3.60
C ALA A 69 5.64 14.66 -3.40
N PHE A 70 6.61 14.20 -4.19
CA PHE A 70 7.21 12.87 -3.98
C PHE A 70 8.01 12.80 -2.67
N THR A 71 8.76 13.85 -2.34
CA THR A 71 9.44 13.94 -1.04
C THR A 71 8.45 13.93 0.12
N GLU A 72 7.30 14.60 -0.02
CA GLU A 72 6.22 14.57 0.97
C GLU A 72 5.66 13.15 1.16
N ILE A 73 5.40 12.43 0.06
CA ILE A 73 4.93 11.04 0.11
C ILE A 73 5.94 10.15 0.83
N ILE A 74 7.24 10.27 0.55
CA ILE A 74 8.30 9.52 1.25
C ILE A 74 8.26 9.80 2.76
N LYS A 75 8.16 11.07 3.17
CA LYS A 75 8.08 11.44 4.60
C LYS A 75 6.84 10.84 5.25
N ASN A 76 5.69 10.92 4.57
CA ASN A 76 4.44 10.35 5.05
C ASN A 76 4.54 8.83 5.23
N CYS A 77 5.19 8.13 4.29
CA CYS A 77 5.48 6.70 4.39
C CYS A 77 6.30 6.37 5.64
N MET A 78 7.42 7.06 5.84
CA MET A 78 8.35 6.80 6.95
C MET A 78 7.77 7.19 8.32
N ALA A 79 6.81 8.12 8.34
CA ALA A 79 6.12 8.56 9.55
C ALA A 79 5.05 7.57 10.05
N GLN A 80 4.67 6.56 9.27
CA GLN A 80 3.67 5.58 9.73
C GLN A 80 4.23 4.68 10.85
N ASP A 81 3.44 4.46 11.90
CA ASP A 81 3.71 3.39 12.87
C ASP A 81 3.19 2.06 12.31
N LEU A 82 4.10 1.31 11.69
CA LEU A 82 3.84 -0.01 11.13
C LEU A 82 4.49 -1.11 11.99
N SER A 83 4.71 -0.82 13.28
CA SER A 83 5.24 -1.81 14.22
C SER A 83 4.19 -2.84 14.61
N TRP A 84 4.66 -4.00 15.07
CA TRP A 84 3.80 -5.07 15.59
C TRP A 84 3.13 -4.72 16.93
N LYS A 85 3.54 -3.65 17.61
CA LYS A 85 3.04 -3.28 18.95
C LYS A 85 1.53 -3.06 18.96
N GLY A 86 1.01 -2.29 17.99
CA GLY A 86 -0.42 -2.01 17.87
C GLY A 86 -1.25 -3.27 17.60
N PRO A 87 -0.97 -4.04 16.54
CA PRO A 87 -1.67 -5.29 16.26
C PRO A 87 -1.58 -6.31 17.41
N ALA A 88 -0.40 -6.48 18.03
CA ALA A 88 -0.22 -7.42 19.14
C ALA A 88 -1.09 -7.07 20.35
N LYS A 89 -1.15 -5.78 20.72
CA LYS A 89 -2.01 -5.31 21.81
C LYS A 89 -3.50 -5.57 21.53
N ARG A 90 -3.97 -5.34 20.30
CA ARG A 90 -5.36 -5.64 19.94
C ARG A 90 -5.68 -7.14 20.05
N TRP A 91 -4.73 -8.00 19.71
CA TRP A 91 -4.89 -9.44 19.89
C TRP A 91 -4.94 -9.83 21.36
N GLU A 92 -4.06 -9.26 22.20
CA GLU A 92 -4.08 -9.46 23.65
C GLU A 92 -5.45 -9.07 24.25
N GLU A 93 -5.98 -7.89 23.90
CA GLU A 93 -7.30 -7.43 24.35
C GLU A 93 -8.42 -8.40 23.95
N VAL A 94 -8.40 -8.92 22.72
CA VAL A 94 -9.40 -9.89 22.27
C VAL A 94 -9.28 -11.20 23.05
N LEU A 95 -8.07 -11.72 23.26
CA LEU A 95 -7.84 -12.98 23.95
C LEU A 95 -8.24 -12.93 25.43
N LEU A 96 -7.97 -11.82 26.13
CA LEU A 96 -8.36 -11.64 27.53
C LEU A 96 -9.87 -11.51 27.75
N ASN A 97 -10.62 -11.08 26.73
CA ASN A 97 -12.09 -10.98 26.79
C ASN A 97 -12.82 -12.30 26.47
N LEU A 98 -12.08 -13.38 26.19
CA LEU A 98 -12.66 -14.71 26.00
C LEU A 98 -12.81 -15.49 27.31
N GLU A 99 -12.17 -15.02 28.39
CA GLU A 99 -12.33 -15.52 29.76
C GLU A 99 -13.55 -14.87 30.43
#